data_AF-A0A2V5IWC9-F1
#
_entry.id   AF-A0A2V5IWC9-F1
#
_cell.length_a   1.000
_cell.length_b   1.000
_cell.length_c   1.000
_cell.angle_alpha   90.00
_cell.angle_beta   90.00
_cell.angle_gamma   90.00
#
_symmetry.space_group_name_H-M   'P 1'
#
loop_
_entity.id
_entity.type
_entity.pdbx_description
1 polymer ?
#
loop_
_entity_poly.entity_id
_entity_poly.type
_entity_poly.pdbx_seq_one_letter_code
_entity_poly.pdbx_strand_id
1 'polypeptide(L)' 'MSTDIFKARSQVAVASRRKDTAGLAIARRNLAAAKLEAYVSRVVAEAPPLTPEQLDRVSVLLRPGGGAS' A
#
# COMPACT_ATOMS: atom_id res chain seq x y z
N MET A 1 -10.64 -1.12 9.77
CA MET A 1 -10.44 -1.38 8.32
C MET A 1 -10.72 -0.06 7.60
N SER A 2 -9.82 0.45 6.77
CA SER A 2 -9.94 1.81 6.17
C SER A 2 -11.17 1.93 5.25
N THR A 3 -11.78 3.11 5.21
CA THR A 3 -12.88 3.48 4.30
C THR A 3 -12.55 3.15 2.83
N ASP A 4 -11.28 3.30 2.44
CA ASP A 4 -10.82 3.01 1.08
C ASP A 4 -10.87 1.53 0.73
N ILE A 5 -10.61 0.65 1.71
CA ILE A 5 -10.75 -0.80 1.52
C ILE A 5 -12.22 -1.17 1.29
N PHE A 6 -13.15 -0.57 2.04
CA PHE A 6 -14.58 -0.83 1.84
C PHE A 6 -15.07 -0.33 0.48
N LYS A 7 -14.65 0.87 0.07
CA LYS A 7 -14.94 1.43 -1.25
C LYS A 7 -14.40 0.55 -2.37
N ALA A 8 -13.14 0.14 -2.30
CA ALA A 8 -12.53 -0.73 -3.30
C ALA A 8 -13.18 -2.11 -3.36
N ARG A 9 -13.57 -2.70 -2.22
CA ARG A 9 -14.35 -3.95 -2.18
C ARG A 9 -15.70 -3.81 -2.87
N SER A 10 -16.40 -2.70 -2.64
CA SER A 10 -17.67 -2.41 -3.31
C SER A 10 -17.49 -2.31 -4.82
N GLN A 11 -16.44 -1.61 -5.27
CA GLN A 11 -16.12 -1.50 -6.70
C GLN A 11 -15.85 -2.86 -7.36
N VAL A 12 -15.12 -3.76 -6.69
CA VAL A 12 -14.90 -5.14 -7.18
C VAL A 12 -16.24 -5.87 -7.33
N ALA A 13 -17.12 -5.78 -6.33
CA ALA A 13 -18.43 -6.43 -6.37
C ALA A 13 -19.30 -5.90 -7.51
N VAL A 14 -19.32 -4.57 -7.71
CA VAL A 14 -20.08 -3.92 -8.79
C VAL A 14 -19.55 -4.32 -10.17
N ALA A 15 -18.23 -4.24 -10.39
CA ALA A 15 -17.61 -4.62 -11.66
C ALA A 15 -17.84 -6.09 -12.00
N SER A 16 -17.73 -6.97 -11.00
CA SER A 16 -18.01 -8.40 -11.16
C SER A 16 -19.47 -8.66 -11.54
N ARG A 17 -20.44 -7.98 -10.92
CA ARG A 17 -21.86 -8.13 -11.24
C ARG A 17 -22.19 -7.65 -12.65
N ARG A 18 -21.53 -6.59 -13.11
CA ARG A 18 -21.72 -6.01 -14.44
C ARG A 18 -20.95 -6.73 -15.56
N LYS A 19 -20.15 -7.75 -15.22
CA LYS A 19 -19.24 -8.43 -16.16
C LYS A 19 -18.26 -7.48 -16.86
N ASP A 20 -17.92 -6.37 -16.20
CA ASP A 20 -16.94 -5.41 -16.67
C ASP A 20 -15.54 -5.92 -16.32
N THR A 21 -14.89 -6.60 -17.26
CA THR A 21 -13.60 -7.25 -17.05
C THR A 21 -12.46 -6.25 -16.84
N ALA A 22 -12.49 -5.12 -17.57
CA ALA A 22 -11.52 -4.04 -17.44
C ALA A 22 -11.65 -3.35 -16.08
N GLY A 23 -12.89 -2.97 -15.71
CA GLY A 23 -13.17 -2.38 -14.40
C GLY A 23 -12.87 -3.33 -13.24
N LEU A 24 -13.07 -4.63 -13.41
CA LEU A 24 -12.75 -5.63 -12.39
C LEU A 24 -11.24 -5.73 -12.12
N ALA A 25 -10.41 -5.69 -13.16
CA ALA A 25 -8.95 -5.71 -13.01
C ALA A 25 -8.46 -4.47 -12.25
N ILE A 26 -8.97 -3.29 -12.61
CA ILE A 26 -8.65 -2.02 -11.93
C ILE A 26 -9.12 -2.06 -10.46
N ALA A 27 -10.37 -2.46 -10.22
CA ALA A 27 -10.92 -2.51 -8.87
C ALA A 27 -10.15 -3.48 -7.95
N ARG A 28 -9.69 -4.62 -8.48
CA ARG A 28 -8.84 -5.56 -7.74
C ARG A 28 -7.47 -4.97 -7.40
N ARG A 29 -6.85 -4.28 -8.36
CA ARG A 29 -5.57 -3.57 -8.12
C ARG A 29 -5.72 -2.51 -7.04
N ASN A 30 -6.78 -1.72 -7.08
CA ASN A 30 -7.05 -0.69 -6.08
C ASN A 30 -7.30 -1.30 -4.69
N LEU A 31 -8.02 -2.43 -4.63
CA LEU A 31 -8.22 -3.15 -3.37
C LEU A 31 -6.91 -3.69 -2.79
N ALA A 32 -6.02 -4.20 -3.64
CA ALA A 32 -4.68 -4.64 -3.20
C ALA A 32 -3.86 -3.46 -2.66
N ALA A 33 -3.85 -2.32 -3.37
CA ALA A 33 -3.15 -1.11 -2.95
C ALA A 33 -3.66 -0.61 -1.59
N ALA A 34 -4.98 -0.47 -1.41
CA ALA A 34 -5.57 -0.01 -0.15
C ALA A 34 -5.28 -0.94 1.04
N LYS A 35 -5.19 -2.26 0.79
CA LYS A 35 -4.78 -3.23 1.81
C LYS A 35 -3.30 -3.08 2.19
N LEU A 36 -2.43 -2.89 1.20
CA LEU A 36 -0.99 -2.66 1.44
C LEU A 36 -0.76 -1.38 2.23
N GLU A 37 -1.41 -0.29 1.84
CA GLU A 37 -1.34 0.99 2.54
C GLU A 37 -1.76 0.86 4.01
N ALA A 38 -2.92 0.24 4.27
CA ALA A 38 -3.38 0.02 5.64
C ALA A 38 -2.44 -0.87 6.46
N TYR A 39 -1.82 -1.88 5.83
CA TYR A 39 -0.85 -2.74 6.49
C TYR A 39 0.44 -1.99 6.81
N VAL A 40 1.02 -1.28 5.84
CA VAL A 40 2.24 -0.49 6.02
C VAL A 40 2.03 0.58 7.08
N SER A 41 0.92 1.33 7.03
CA SER A 41 0.60 2.35 8.04
C SER A 41 0.54 1.76 9.44
N ARG A 42 -0.14 0.62 9.61
CA ARG A 42 -0.20 -0.06 10.91
C ARG A 42 1.18 -0.51 11.38
N VAL A 43 1.96 -1.16 10.53
CA VAL A 43 3.30 -1.65 10.87
C VAL A 43 4.22 -0.49 11.26
N VAL A 44 4.19 0.62 10.51
CA VAL A 44 5.01 1.80 10.80
C VAL A 44 4.56 2.47 12.09
N ALA A 45 3.26 2.53 12.37
CA ALA A 45 2.74 3.11 13.61
C ALA A 45 3.08 2.28 14.86
N GLU A 46 3.14 0.95 14.71
CA GLU A 46 3.51 0.01 15.78
C GLU A 46 5.03 -0.13 15.94
N ALA A 47 5.83 0.31 14.97
CA ALA A 47 7.28 0.15 15.00
C ALA A 47 7.89 1.00 16.13
N PRO A 48 8.85 0.44 16.89
CA PRO A 48 9.64 1.26 17.82
C PRO A 48 10.38 2.36 17.05
N PRO A 49 10.64 3.52 17.68
CA PRO A 49 11.44 4.56 17.05
C PRO A 49 12.79 3.99 16.63
N LEU A 50 13.20 4.29 15.40
CA LEU A 50 14.49 3.88 14.87
C LEU A 50 15.61 4.52 15.70
N THR A 51 16.68 3.78 15.97
CA THR A 51 17.87 4.35 16.59
C THR A 51 18.54 5.34 15.63
N PRO A 52 19.37 6.28 16.12
CA PRO A 52 20.11 7.20 15.26
C PRO A 52 20.91 6.49 14.17
N GLU A 53 21.53 5.36 14.47
CA GLU A 53 22.32 4.56 13.52
C GLU A 53 21.45 3.91 12.43
N GLN A 54 20.23 3.49 12.80
CA GLN A 54 19.26 2.93 11.85
C GLN A 54 18.71 4.01 10.93
N LEU A 55 18.40 5.20 11.47
CA LEU A 55 17.98 6.36 10.67
C LEU A 55 19.06 6.76 9.67
N ASP A 56 20.32 6.82 10.11
CA ASP A 56 21.44 7.19 9.24
C ASP A 56 21.58 6.21 8.06
N ARG A 57 21.50 4.90 8.33
CA ARG A 57 21.53 3.86 7.29
C ARG A 57 20.34 3.95 6.32
N VAL A 58 19.13 4.18 6.83
CA VAL A 58 17.94 4.36 5.98
C VAL A 58 18.06 5.62 5.12
N SER A 59 18.62 6.69 5.67
CA SER A 59 18.82 7.95 4.93
C SER A 59 19.75 7.78 3.73
N VAL A 60 20.81 6.96 3.86
CA VAL A 60 21.72 6.62 2.77
C VAL A 60 21.01 5.81 1.68
N LEU A 61 20.18 4.82 2.07
CA LEU A 61 19.46 3.96 1.13
C LEU A 61 18.36 4.70 0.35
N LEU A 62 17.68 5.66 0.98
CA LEU A 62 16.58 6.42 0.37
C LEU A 62 17.06 7.65 -0.41
N ARG A 63 18.36 7.99 -0.33
CA ARG A 63 18.92 9.09 -1.12
C ARG A 63 19.00 8.67 -2.58
N PRO A 64 18.45 9.45 -3.54
CA PRO A 64 18.53 9.10 -4.94
C PRO A 64 20.01 9.05 -5.37
N GLY A 65 20.48 7.85 -5.75
CA GLY A 65 21.88 7.56 -6.12
C GLY A 65 22.68 6.73 -5.11
N GLY A 66 22.13 6.37 -3.95
CA GLY A 66 22.84 5.62 -2.88
C GLY A 66 22.67 4.09 -2.90
N GLY A 67 21.78 3.55 -3.73
CA GLY A 67 21.67 2.12 -3.98
C GLY A 67 22.61 1.73 -5.13
N ALA A 68 23.61 0.91 -4.84
CA ALA A 68 24.57 0.41 -5.82
C ALA A 68 23.90 -0.06 -7.12
N SER A 69 24.48 0.36 -8.25
CA SER A 69 24.32 -0.31 -9.56
C SER A 69 24.91 -1.71 -9.53
#